data_AF-A0A7Z7YSR9-F1
#
_entry.id   AF-A0A7Z7YSR9-F1
#
_cell.length_a   1.000
_cell.length_b   1.000
_cell.length_c   1.000
_cell.angle_alpha   90.00
_cell.angle_beta   90.00
_cell.angle_gamma   90.00
#
_symmetry.space_group_name_H-M   'P 1'
#
loop_
_entity.id
_entity.type
_entity.pdbx_description
1 polymer ?
#
loop_
_entity_poly.entity_id
_entity_poly.type
_entity_poly.pdbx_seq_one_letter_code
_entity_poly.pdbx_strand_id
1 'polypeptide(L)'
;MVEIVQLSFSHSSLIINIILITAFILNLIFAFIIIFMERRSAGSIWAWLLVPVFLPIVGFILYLLLGRQIQRKHIFKLKKEDRKGLAMIVDEQLNALEKDDFSKGNHQIVKFKEMVHKLLYNNAAFLTTDNSIKIFTDGHAKFDALIEDIQNAKDYIHIQYYIFKSDDLGRRILKAPEDRLEDG
;
A
#
# COMPACT_ATOMS: atom_id res chain seq x y z
N MET A 1 -38.29 50.28 -25.64
CA MET A 1 -38.49 48.84 -25.34
C MET A 1 -37.46 47.94 -26.02
N VAL A 2 -37.15 48.13 -27.31
CA VAL A 2 -36.19 47.27 -28.05
C VAL A 2 -34.76 47.34 -27.50
N GLU A 3 -34.26 48.53 -27.14
CA GLU A 3 -32.91 48.69 -26.57
C GLU A 3 -32.72 48.01 -25.22
N ILE A 4 -33.72 48.05 -24.34
CA ILE A 4 -33.68 47.40 -23.01
C ILE A 4 -33.64 45.87 -23.15
N VAL A 5 -34.39 45.33 -24.12
CA VAL A 5 -34.39 43.89 -24.43
C VAL A 5 -33.05 43.46 -25.03
N GLN A 6 -32.46 44.25 -25.93
CA GLN A 6 -31.12 43.99 -26.47
C GLN A 6 -30.03 44.08 -25.40
N LEU A 7 -30.12 45.03 -24.48
CA LEU A 7 -29.18 45.16 -23.36
C LEU A 7 -29.29 43.97 -22.40
N SER A 8 -30.51 43.52 -22.09
CA SER A 8 -30.72 42.33 -21.26
C SER A 8 -30.17 41.06 -21.93
N PHE A 9 -30.40 40.88 -23.23
CA PHE A 9 -29.88 39.72 -23.98
C PHE A 9 -28.34 39.70 -24.03
N SER A 10 -27.71 40.86 -24.20
CA SER A 10 -26.24 40.96 -24.21
C SER A 10 -25.64 40.66 -22.83
N HIS A 11 -26.27 41.12 -21.75
CA HIS A 11 -25.82 40.81 -20.39
C HIS A 11 -25.98 39.32 -20.05
N SER A 12 -27.09 38.70 -20.46
CA SER A 12 -27.28 37.25 -20.33
C SER A 12 -26.23 36.46 -21.12
N SER A 13 -25.90 36.88 -22.35
CA SER A 13 -24.84 36.22 -23.14
C SER A 13 -23.44 36.37 -22.52
N LEU A 14 -23.14 37.52 -21.91
CA LEU A 14 -21.87 37.75 -21.21
C LEU A 14 -21.74 36.85 -19.99
N ILE A 15 -22.78 36.74 -19.18
CA ILE A 15 -22.80 35.87 -18.00
C ILE A 15 -22.62 34.40 -18.41
N ILE A 16 -23.34 33.95 -19.46
CA ILE A 16 -23.21 32.59 -19.98
C ILE A 16 -21.79 32.32 -20.48
N ASN A 17 -21.20 33.26 -21.24
CA ASN A 17 -19.83 33.11 -21.74
C ASN A 17 -18.80 33.04 -20.61
N ILE A 18 -18.94 33.88 -19.57
CA ILE A 18 -18.05 33.83 -18.40
C ILE A 18 -18.17 32.46 -17.72
N ILE A 19 -19.39 31.96 -17.50
CA ILE A 19 -19.61 30.65 -16.89
C ILE A 19 -18.97 29.53 -17.72
N LEU A 20 -19.14 29.55 -19.04
CA LEU A 20 -18.56 28.54 -19.94
C LEU A 20 -17.03 28.58 -19.94
N ILE A 21 -16.43 29.77 -20.00
CA ILE A 21 -14.97 29.94 -19.95
C ILE A 21 -14.41 29.47 -18.61
N THR A 22 -15.04 29.85 -17.50
CA THR A 22 -14.64 29.39 -16.16
C THR A 22 -14.76 27.88 -16.02
N ALA A 23 -15.86 27.27 -16.49
CA ALA A 23 -16.05 25.83 -16.48
C ALA A 23 -14.98 25.11 -17.32
N PHE A 24 -14.61 25.66 -18.47
CA PHE A 24 -13.55 25.11 -19.32
C PHE A 24 -12.18 25.16 -18.65
N ILE A 25 -11.80 26.30 -18.05
CA ILE A 25 -10.52 26.45 -17.34
C ILE A 25 -10.44 25.48 -16.15
N LEU A 26 -11.52 25.37 -15.37
CA LEU A 26 -11.58 24.42 -14.25
C LEU A 26 -11.45 22.97 -14.72
N ASN A 27 -12.08 22.61 -15.84
CA ASN A 27 -11.97 21.28 -16.43
C ASN A 27 -10.52 20.96 -16.85
N LEU A 28 -9.82 21.93 -17.46
CA LEU A 28 -8.43 21.77 -17.88
C LEU A 28 -7.47 21.58 -16.69
N ILE A 29 -7.62 22.38 -15.63
CA ILE A 29 -6.86 22.23 -14.38
C ILE A 29 -7.14 20.86 -13.76
N PHE A 30 -8.40 20.42 -13.77
CA PHE A 30 -8.80 19.15 -13.22
C PHE A 30 -8.22 17.96 -13.99
N ALA A 31 -8.30 17.98 -15.31
CA ALA A 31 -7.68 16.98 -16.18
C ALA A 31 -6.16 16.88 -15.92
N PHE A 32 -5.49 18.01 -15.74
CA PHE A 32 -4.08 18.05 -15.36
C PHE A 32 -3.85 17.38 -14.00
N ILE A 33 -4.62 17.73 -12.95
CA ILE A 33 -4.51 17.10 -11.63
C ILE A 33 -4.73 15.58 -11.71
N ILE A 34 -5.71 15.10 -12.50
CA ILE A 34 -5.97 13.66 -12.67
C ILE A 34 -4.74 12.93 -13.22
N ILE A 35 -4.07 13.49 -14.23
CA ILE A 35 -2.90 12.87 -14.86
C ILE A 35 -1.74 12.73 -13.86
N PHE A 36 -1.49 13.75 -13.04
CA PHE A 36 -0.32 13.78 -12.15
C PHE A 36 -0.54 13.14 -10.77
N MET A 37 -1.78 13.16 -10.25
CA MET A 37 -2.06 12.73 -8.88
C MET A 37 -2.14 11.20 -8.74
N GLU A 38 -2.32 10.45 -9.83
CA GLU A 38 -2.57 9.01 -9.75
C GLU A 38 -1.68 8.20 -10.69
N ARG A 39 -0.89 7.26 -10.12
CA ARG A 39 -0.14 6.27 -10.90
C ARG A 39 -1.12 5.24 -11.48
N ARG A 40 -1.74 5.59 -12.60
CA ARG A 40 -2.65 4.71 -13.36
C ARG A 40 -1.99 4.20 -14.63
N SER A 41 -2.48 3.06 -15.12
CA SER A 41 -2.14 2.60 -16.46
C SER A 41 -2.59 3.64 -17.50
N ALA A 42 -1.85 3.77 -18.60
CA ALA A 42 -2.14 4.76 -19.64
C ALA A 42 -3.60 4.65 -20.14
N GLY A 43 -4.13 3.43 -20.29
CA GLY A 43 -5.52 3.21 -20.73
C GLY A 43 -6.57 3.77 -19.76
N SER A 44 -6.36 3.63 -18.45
CA SER A 44 -7.29 4.19 -17.47
C SER A 44 -7.26 5.73 -17.44
N ILE A 45 -6.10 6.34 -17.67
CA ILE A 45 -5.97 7.81 -17.75
C ILE A 45 -6.79 8.34 -18.93
N TRP A 46 -6.64 7.72 -20.11
CA TRP A 46 -7.42 8.10 -21.30
C TRP A 46 -8.92 7.96 -21.08
N ALA A 47 -9.39 6.85 -20.51
CA ALA A 47 -10.80 6.65 -20.22
C ALA A 47 -11.39 7.75 -19.31
N TRP A 48 -10.66 8.17 -18.28
CA TRP A 48 -11.10 9.23 -17.37
C TRP A 48 -10.91 10.65 -17.91
N LEU A 49 -10.03 10.86 -18.89
CA LEU A 49 -9.84 12.16 -19.53
C LEU A 49 -10.91 12.42 -20.60
N LEU A 50 -11.35 11.38 -21.32
CA LEU A 50 -12.38 11.52 -22.34
C LEU A 50 -13.75 11.90 -21.75
N VAL A 51 -14.09 11.38 -20.56
CA VAL A 51 -15.38 11.63 -19.89
C VAL A 51 -15.67 13.14 -19.66
N PRO A 52 -14.79 13.93 -19.01
CA PRO A 52 -15.00 15.37 -18.83
C PRO A 52 -14.78 16.18 -20.11
N VAL A 53 -14.11 15.64 -21.13
CA VAL A 53 -13.97 16.28 -22.45
C VAL A 53 -15.28 16.23 -23.24
N PHE A 54 -15.95 15.08 -23.28
CA PHE A 54 -17.22 14.92 -24.01
C PHE A 54 -18.44 15.40 -23.22
N LEU A 55 -18.38 15.34 -21.89
CA LEU A 55 -19.46 15.75 -21.00
C LEU A 55 -18.91 16.75 -19.97
N PRO A 56 -18.73 18.02 -20.36
CA PRO A 56 -18.29 19.04 -19.41
C PRO A 56 -19.28 19.11 -18.24
N ILE A 57 -18.77 19.34 -17.03
CA ILE A 57 -19.51 19.34 -15.75
C ILE A 57 -19.99 17.95 -15.31
N VAL A 58 -20.75 17.23 -16.13
CA VAL A 58 -21.27 15.89 -15.75
C VAL A 58 -20.14 14.88 -15.59
N GLY A 59 -19.16 14.89 -16.50
CA GLY A 59 -18.00 14.01 -16.43
C GLY A 59 -17.13 14.26 -15.19
N PHE A 60 -17.09 15.51 -14.70
CA PHE A 60 -16.44 15.85 -13.45
C PHE A 60 -17.15 15.19 -12.25
N ILE A 61 -18.48 15.28 -12.17
CA ILE A 61 -19.27 14.66 -11.11
C ILE A 61 -19.11 13.13 -11.15
N LEU A 62 -19.19 12.53 -12.33
CA LEU A 62 -18.99 11.09 -12.52
C LEU A 62 -17.59 10.65 -12.10
N TYR A 63 -16.56 11.43 -12.42
CA TYR A 63 -15.20 11.15 -11.97
C TYR A 63 -15.09 11.19 -10.44
N LEU A 64 -15.69 12.18 -9.76
CA LEU A 64 -15.63 12.25 -8.30
C LEU A 64 -16.29 11.03 -7.62
N LEU A 65 -17.35 10.50 -8.20
CA LEU A 65 -18.10 9.36 -7.66
C LEU A 65 -17.47 8.01 -7.98
N LEU A 66 -17.04 7.81 -9.23
CA LEU A 66 -16.64 6.50 -9.75
C LEU A 66 -15.13 6.41 -10.06
N GLY A 67 -14.51 7.55 -10.32
CA GLY A 67 -13.14 7.64 -10.78
C GLY A 67 -12.10 7.63 -9.69
N ARG A 68 -12.46 7.73 -8.40
CA ARG A 68 -11.51 7.71 -7.29
C ARG A 68 -11.19 6.27 -6.88
N GLN A 69 -9.95 5.82 -7.08
CA GLN A 69 -9.53 4.52 -6.54
C GLN A 69 -9.53 4.63 -5.00
N ILE A 70 -10.30 3.77 -4.33
CA ILE A 70 -10.29 3.69 -2.88
C ILE A 70 -8.88 3.25 -2.47
N GLN A 71 -8.04 4.21 -2.05
CA GLN A 71 -6.75 3.90 -1.48
C GLN A 71 -7.02 3.16 -0.17
N ARG A 72 -6.84 1.83 -0.18
CA ARG A 72 -6.91 0.95 0.99
C ARG A 72 -5.70 1.20 1.92
N LYS A 73 -5.49 2.45 2.36
CA LYS A 73 -4.26 2.84 3.05
C LYS A 73 -4.15 2.36 4.50
N HIS A 74 -5.17 1.74 5.09
CA HIS A 74 -5.11 1.32 6.50
C HIS A 74 -5.95 0.08 6.84
N ILE A 75 -5.80 -1.03 6.11
CA ILE A 75 -6.51 -2.28 6.47
C ILE A 75 -5.87 -2.98 7.67
N PHE A 76 -4.58 -2.75 7.95
CA PHE A 76 -3.87 -3.41 9.04
C PHE A 76 -3.49 -2.39 10.12
N LYS A 77 -4.42 -2.06 11.01
CA LYS A 77 -4.08 -1.43 12.28
C LYS A 77 -3.77 -2.55 13.27
N LEU A 78 -2.52 -2.64 13.76
CA LEU A 78 -2.19 -3.52 14.89
C LEU A 78 -3.14 -3.22 16.05
N LYS A 79 -3.56 -4.25 16.78
CA LYS A 79 -4.33 -4.07 18.02
C LYS A 79 -3.48 -3.24 18.99
N LYS A 80 -4.14 -2.42 19.82
CA LYS A 80 -3.46 -1.52 20.77
C LYS A 80 -2.54 -2.27 21.74
N GLU A 81 -2.92 -3.49 22.10
CA GLU A 81 -2.15 -4.37 22.99
C GLU A 81 -0.84 -4.84 22.35
N ASP A 82 -0.91 -5.36 21.12
CA ASP A 82 0.27 -5.79 20.34
C ASP A 82 1.26 -4.63 20.15
N ARG A 83 0.73 -3.42 19.90
CA ARG A 83 1.54 -2.21 19.77
C ARG A 83 2.27 -1.86 21.07
N LYS A 84 1.66 -2.09 22.24
CA LYS A 84 2.28 -1.80 23.54
C LYS A 84 3.40 -2.77 23.86
N GLY A 85 3.21 -4.06 23.57
CA GLY A 85 4.26 -5.08 23.75
C GLY A 85 5.47 -4.81 22.86
N LEU A 86 5.24 -4.54 21.57
CA LEU A 86 6.31 -4.21 20.63
C LEU A 86 7.06 -2.93 21.04
N ALA A 87 6.32 -1.89 21.44
CA ALA A 87 6.95 -0.64 21.89
C ALA A 87 7.84 -0.84 23.12
N MET A 88 7.43 -1.70 24.05
CA MET A 88 8.22 -2.01 25.26
C MET A 88 9.55 -2.67 24.90
N ILE A 89 9.55 -3.66 24.01
CA ILE A 89 10.77 -4.34 23.54
C ILE A 89 11.70 -3.34 22.84
N VAL A 90 11.15 -2.48 21.97
CA VAL A 90 11.95 -1.49 21.23
C VAL A 90 12.57 -0.47 22.19
N ASP A 91 11.82 0.05 23.15
CA ASP A 91 12.34 0.99 24.16
C ASP A 91 13.44 0.35 25.00
N GLU A 92 13.26 -0.90 25.42
CA GLU A 92 14.27 -1.63 26.19
C GLU A 92 15.59 -1.78 25.40
N GLN A 93 15.50 -2.18 24.14
CA GLN A 93 16.68 -2.34 23.29
C GLN A 93 17.36 -1.01 22.94
N LEU A 94 16.59 0.08 22.73
CA LEU A 94 17.14 1.42 22.53
C LEU A 94 17.90 1.90 23.78
N ASN A 95 17.31 1.76 24.96
CA ASN A 95 17.96 2.11 26.22
C ASN A 95 19.25 1.30 26.45
N ALA A 96 19.25 0.01 26.12
CA ALA A 96 20.43 -0.83 26.23
C ALA A 96 21.53 -0.41 25.23
N LEU A 97 21.17 0.03 24.02
CA LEU A 97 22.12 0.51 23.00
C LEU A 97 22.79 1.82 23.43
N GLU A 98 22.05 2.72 24.07
CA GLU A 98 22.57 3.97 24.63
C GLU A 98 23.55 3.74 25.79
N LYS A 99 23.24 2.77 26.66
CA LYS A 99 24.07 2.41 27.81
C LYS A 99 25.27 1.49 27.47
N ASP A 100 25.43 1.14 26.20
CA ASP A 100 26.44 0.20 25.69
C ASP A 100 26.38 -1.24 26.28
N ASP A 101 25.32 -1.53 27.03
CA ASP A 101 25.05 -2.83 27.66
C ASP A 101 24.44 -3.84 26.67
N PHE A 102 23.96 -3.36 25.52
CA PHE A 102 23.28 -4.17 24.52
C PHE A 102 24.16 -5.24 23.87
N SER A 103 25.48 -5.03 23.83
CA SER A 103 26.36 -5.85 23.01
C SER A 103 26.71 -7.19 23.65
N LYS A 104 26.68 -7.33 24.99
CA LYS A 104 27.12 -8.54 25.74
C LYS A 104 28.33 -9.28 25.13
N GLY A 105 29.28 -8.57 24.53
CA GLY A 105 30.46 -9.16 23.87
C GLY A 105 30.27 -9.70 22.44
N ASN A 106 29.10 -9.55 21.81
CA ASN A 106 28.91 -9.91 20.40
C ASN A 106 29.49 -8.84 19.47
N HIS A 107 30.66 -9.15 18.90
CA HIS A 107 31.39 -8.24 18.01
C HIS A 107 30.58 -7.77 16.79
N GLN A 108 29.66 -8.59 16.27
CA GLN A 108 28.85 -8.21 15.11
C GLN A 108 27.82 -7.14 15.47
N ILE A 109 27.21 -7.21 16.66
CA ILE A 109 26.25 -6.20 17.13
C ILE A 109 26.97 -4.86 17.33
N VAL A 110 28.17 -4.88 17.90
CA VAL A 110 29.00 -3.67 18.05
C VAL A 110 29.34 -3.07 16.68
N LYS A 111 29.80 -3.90 15.75
CA LYS A 111 30.17 -3.48 14.39
C LYS A 111 29.02 -2.80 13.65
N PHE A 112 27.79 -3.30 13.83
CA PHE A 112 26.60 -2.80 13.13
C PHE A 112 25.67 -1.96 14.02
N LYS A 113 26.16 -1.43 15.16
CA LYS A 113 25.38 -0.70 16.17
C LYS A 113 24.50 0.40 15.58
N GLU A 114 25.04 1.22 14.68
CA GLU A 114 24.28 2.30 14.05
C GLU A 114 23.14 1.81 13.16
N MET A 115 23.37 0.72 12.43
CA MET A 115 22.34 0.10 11.58
C MET A 115 21.22 -0.47 12.44
N VAL A 116 21.60 -1.20 13.50
CA VAL A 116 20.66 -1.75 14.48
C VAL A 116 19.82 -0.61 15.09
N HIS A 117 20.45 0.46 15.59
CA HIS A 117 19.76 1.63 16.13
C HIS A 117 18.77 2.23 15.12
N LYS A 118 19.19 2.49 13.87
CA LYS A 118 18.30 3.06 12.85
C LYS A 118 17.10 2.17 12.51
N LEU A 119 17.30 0.85 12.48
CA LEU A 119 16.22 -0.11 12.20
C LEU A 119 15.23 -0.18 13.37
N LEU A 120 15.72 -0.19 14.61
CA LEU A 120 14.87 -0.12 15.80
C LEU A 120 14.04 1.16 15.83
N TYR A 121 14.70 2.33 15.69
CA TYR A 121 14.05 3.62 15.84
C TYR A 121 13.02 3.91 14.73
N ASN A 122 13.36 3.64 13.47
CA ASN A 122 12.49 4.00 12.34
C ASN A 122 11.41 2.96 12.04
N ASN A 123 11.69 1.67 12.27
CA ASN A 123 10.83 0.58 11.81
C ASN A 123 10.30 -0.31 12.94
N ALA A 124 10.63 -0.02 14.21
CA ALA A 124 10.35 -0.90 15.35
C ALA A 124 10.87 -2.33 15.12
N ALA A 125 11.97 -2.46 14.35
CA ALA A 125 12.59 -3.75 14.03
C ALA A 125 13.58 -4.12 15.14
N PHE A 126 13.07 -4.78 16.17
CA PHE A 126 13.89 -5.27 17.27
C PHE A 126 14.89 -6.34 16.79
N LEU A 127 16.06 -6.36 17.40
CA LEU A 127 17.10 -7.35 17.10
C LEU A 127 16.79 -8.66 17.84
N THR A 128 16.88 -9.78 17.13
CA THR A 128 16.92 -11.12 17.72
C THR A 128 18.34 -11.67 17.66
N THR A 129 18.73 -12.42 18.68
CA THR A 129 20.00 -13.18 18.72
C THR A 129 19.71 -14.67 18.69
N ASP A 130 20.77 -15.47 18.54
CA ASP A 130 20.69 -16.93 18.65
C ASP A 130 19.72 -17.58 17.65
N ASN A 131 19.59 -16.95 16.48
CA ASN A 131 18.75 -17.42 15.39
C ASN A 131 19.43 -18.62 14.69
N SER A 132 18.65 -19.68 14.42
CA SER A 132 19.03 -20.72 13.46
C SER A 132 18.59 -20.30 12.06
N ILE A 133 19.53 -20.23 11.11
CA ILE A 133 19.28 -19.75 9.76
C ILE A 133 19.63 -20.83 8.75
N LYS A 134 18.67 -21.19 7.90
CA LYS A 134 18.89 -22.05 6.72
C LYS A 134 18.76 -21.18 5.46
N ILE A 135 19.81 -21.15 4.65
CA ILE A 135 19.85 -20.38 3.41
C ILE A 135 19.53 -21.30 2.24
N PHE A 136 18.62 -20.87 1.38
CA PHE A 136 18.30 -21.56 0.13
C PHE A 136 18.77 -20.73 -1.06
N THR A 137 19.50 -21.36 -1.96
CA THR A 137 19.91 -20.78 -3.25
C THR A 137 19.13 -21.36 -4.43
N ASP A 138 18.40 -22.45 -4.20
CA ASP A 138 17.54 -23.11 -5.17
C ASP A 138 16.05 -22.99 -4.77
N GLY A 139 15.21 -22.71 -5.76
CA GLY A 139 13.77 -22.52 -5.56
C GLY A 139 13.05 -23.81 -5.17
N HIS A 140 13.40 -24.95 -5.78
CA HIS A 140 12.75 -26.22 -5.48
C HIS A 140 13.03 -26.63 -4.04
N ALA A 141 14.30 -26.59 -3.61
CA ALA A 141 14.70 -26.89 -2.24
C ALA A 141 13.97 -26.01 -1.21
N LYS A 142 13.79 -24.70 -1.51
CA LYS A 142 13.04 -23.78 -0.64
C LYS A 142 11.57 -24.16 -0.51
N PHE A 143 10.92 -24.52 -1.62
CA PHE A 143 9.49 -24.83 -1.61
C PHE A 143 9.19 -26.23 -1.08
N ASP A 144 10.08 -27.19 -1.27
CA ASP A 144 9.96 -28.51 -0.67
C ASP A 144 10.10 -28.41 0.86
N ALA A 145 11.07 -27.64 1.37
CA ALA A 145 11.18 -27.36 2.81
C ALA A 145 9.95 -26.63 3.38
N LEU A 146 9.37 -25.66 2.64
CA LEU A 146 8.14 -24.99 3.07
C LEU A 146 6.96 -25.97 3.19
N ILE A 147 6.83 -26.90 2.24
CA ILE A 147 5.76 -27.90 2.26
C ILE A 147 5.93 -28.83 3.48
N GLU A 148 7.16 -29.25 3.77
CA GLU A 148 7.49 -30.01 4.96
C GLU A 148 7.16 -29.24 6.26
N ASP A 149 7.50 -27.95 6.33
CA ASP A 149 7.17 -27.09 7.48
C ASP A 149 5.65 -27.00 7.67
N ILE A 150 4.87 -26.88 6.59
CA ILE A 150 3.40 -26.87 6.63
C ILE A 150 2.84 -28.21 7.16
N GLN A 151 3.38 -29.33 6.67
CA GLN A 151 2.98 -30.66 7.11
C GLN A 151 3.31 -30.91 8.59
N ASN A 152 4.34 -30.24 9.13
CA ASN A 152 4.75 -30.35 10.53
C ASN A 152 4.12 -29.30 11.49
N ALA A 153 3.62 -28.17 10.99
CA ALA A 153 3.11 -27.03 11.76
C ALA A 153 1.89 -27.31 12.68
N LYS A 154 2.06 -27.29 14.01
CA LYS A 154 1.03 -27.74 14.97
C LYS A 154 -0.11 -26.76 15.24
N ASP A 155 0.17 -25.46 15.35
CA ASP A 155 -0.81 -24.49 15.83
C ASP A 155 -1.30 -23.54 14.73
N TYR A 156 -0.36 -22.89 14.03
CA TYR A 156 -0.67 -21.86 13.04
C TYR A 156 0.28 -21.91 11.85
N ILE A 157 -0.28 -21.62 10.68
CA ILE A 157 0.47 -21.43 9.44
C ILE A 157 0.20 -20.00 8.96
N HIS A 158 1.24 -19.16 8.98
CA HIS A 158 1.17 -17.81 8.45
C HIS A 158 1.94 -17.73 7.14
N ILE A 159 1.24 -17.43 6.05
CA ILE A 159 1.81 -17.34 4.71
C ILE A 159 1.58 -15.93 4.14
N GLN A 160 2.66 -15.30 3.67
CA GLN A 160 2.61 -14.01 2.99
C GLN A 160 3.46 -14.05 1.73
N TYR A 161 2.83 -13.84 0.57
CA TYR A 161 3.49 -13.77 -0.74
C TYR A 161 3.00 -12.56 -1.53
N TYR A 162 3.87 -11.99 -2.37
CA TYR A 162 3.48 -10.92 -3.29
C TYR A 162 2.54 -11.43 -4.38
N ILE A 163 2.82 -12.60 -4.94
CA ILE A 163 2.00 -13.28 -5.96
C ILE A 163 1.77 -14.71 -5.50
N PHE A 164 0.51 -15.12 -5.47
CA PHE A 164 0.09 -16.50 -5.27
C PHE A 164 -0.84 -16.87 -6.42
N LYS A 165 -0.51 -17.91 -7.19
CA LYS A 165 -1.26 -18.34 -8.38
C LYS A 165 -1.70 -19.78 -8.22
N SER A 166 -2.81 -20.13 -8.86
CA SER A 166 -3.25 -21.53 -8.97
C SER A 166 -2.52 -22.23 -10.11
N ASP A 167 -1.19 -22.28 -10.02
CA ASP A 167 -0.32 -23.11 -10.86
C ASP A 167 0.08 -24.38 -10.10
N ASP A 168 0.97 -25.20 -10.67
CA ASP A 168 1.38 -26.46 -10.06
C ASP A 168 1.99 -26.25 -8.66
N LEU A 169 2.77 -25.18 -8.48
CA LEU A 169 3.38 -24.87 -7.19
C LEU A 169 2.34 -24.37 -6.18
N GLY A 170 1.50 -23.41 -6.58
CA GLY A 170 0.47 -22.89 -5.68
C GLY A 170 -0.55 -23.96 -5.27
N ARG A 171 -0.92 -24.87 -6.18
CA ARG A 171 -1.76 -26.03 -5.84
C ARG A 171 -1.07 -26.96 -4.84
N ARG A 172 0.22 -27.26 -5.01
CA ARG A 172 0.99 -28.06 -4.03
C ARG A 172 1.02 -27.40 -2.65
N ILE A 173 1.23 -26.09 -2.59
CA ILE A 173 1.25 -25.35 -1.31
C ILE A 173 -0.14 -25.36 -0.65
N LEU A 174 -1.23 -25.25 -1.42
CA LEU A 174 -2.60 -25.31 -0.89
C LEU A 174 -3.01 -26.72 -0.43
N LYS A 175 -2.50 -27.76 -1.09
CA LYS A 175 -2.81 -29.14 -0.75
C LYS A 175 -2.13 -29.60 0.55
N ALA A 176 -0.90 -29.17 0.81
CA ALA A 176 -0.16 -29.54 2.01
C ALA A 176 -0.91 -29.33 3.35
N PRO A 177 -1.59 -28.20 3.59
CA PRO A 177 -2.40 -28.03 4.79
C PRO A 177 -3.73 -28.81 4.75
N GLU A 178 -4.30 -29.10 3.58
CA GLU A 178 -5.50 -29.95 3.45
C GLU A 178 -5.21 -31.38 3.91
N ASP A 179 -4.14 -31.98 3.37
CA ASP A 179 -3.69 -33.33 3.75
C ASP A 179 -3.44 -33.41 5.27
N ARG A 180 -2.90 -32.34 5.86
CA ARG A 180 -2.65 -32.27 7.30
C ARG A 180 -3.93 -32.21 8.14
N LEU A 181 -4.95 -31.47 7.69
CA LEU A 181 -6.24 -31.38 8.39
C LEU A 181 -7.01 -32.70 8.34
N GLU A 182 -6.79 -33.53 7.32
CA GLU A 182 -7.34 -34.88 7.24
C GLU A 182 -6.64 -35.84 8.23
N ASP A 183 -5.35 -35.61 8.51
CA ASP A 183 -4.54 -36.42 9.43
C ASP A 183 -4.67 -36.00 10.92
N GLY A 184 -5.33 -34.88 11.23
CA GLY A 184 -5.60 -34.37 12.59
C GLY A 184 -4.76 -33.16 13.00
#